data_AF-A0A956KMP2-F1
#
_entry.id   AF-A0A956KMP2-F1
#
_cell.length_a   1.000
_cell.length_b   1.000
_cell.length_c   1.000
_cell.angle_alpha   90.00
_cell.angle_beta   90.00
_cell.angle_gamma   90.00
#
_symmetry.space_group_name_H-M   'P 1'
#
loop_
_entity.id
_entity.type
_entity.pdbx_description
1 polymer ?
#
loop_
_entity_poly.entity_id
_entity_poly.type
_entity_poly.pdbx_seq_one_letter_code
_entity_poly.pdbx_strand_id
1 'polypeptide(L)'
;MPHPQVMFMLRLLAALSWADGTLAEDERATLERLIEASDLDGDERATARGWLAVQVEIDEAAIDSLSHNQRLATYQAAVRIALSDADLAVEERSFLDRVRDTLGISEDDAAEIEASMPRHD
;
A
#
# COMPACT_ATOMS: atom_id res chain seq x y z
N MET A 1 -1.57 14.69 10.14
CA MET A 1 -2.94 14.63 9.60
C MET A 1 -3.26 13.16 9.40
N PRO A 2 -4.52 12.71 9.45
CA PRO A 2 -4.84 11.33 9.17
C PRO A 2 -4.58 11.00 7.68
N HIS A 3 -4.01 9.82 7.42
CA HIS A 3 -3.67 9.29 6.09
C HIS A 3 -4.54 8.09 5.74
N PRO A 4 -5.86 8.27 5.53
CA PRO A 4 -6.79 7.15 5.37
C PRO A 4 -6.49 6.28 4.15
N GLN A 5 -5.99 6.86 3.05
CA GLN A 5 -5.61 6.11 1.85
C GLN A 5 -4.37 5.23 2.09
N VAL A 6 -3.35 5.77 2.78
CA VAL A 6 -2.14 5.02 3.14
C VAL A 6 -2.48 3.87 4.10
N MET A 7 -3.29 4.17 5.12
CA MET A 7 -3.72 3.15 6.07
C MET A 7 -4.54 2.05 5.40
N PHE A 8 -5.43 2.41 4.47
CA PHE A 8 -6.19 1.42 3.71
C PHE A 8 -5.28 0.55 2.84
N MET A 9 -4.34 1.15 2.12
CA MET A 9 -3.35 0.44 1.31
C MET A 9 -2.51 -0.54 2.14
N LEU A 10 -1.96 -0.10 3.26
CA LEU A 10 -1.16 -0.95 4.15
C LEU A 10 -1.98 -2.12 4.71
N ARG A 11 -3.24 -1.86 5.06
CA ARG A 11 -4.16 -2.91 5.52
C ARG A 11 -4.46 -3.94 4.44
N LEU A 12 -4.68 -3.48 3.20
CA LEU A 12 -4.91 -4.31 2.04
C LEU A 12 -3.73 -5.26 1.81
N LEU A 13 -2.52 -4.73 1.82
CA LEU A 13 -1.30 -5.52 1.62
C LEU A 13 -1.04 -6.50 2.76
N ALA A 14 -1.26 -6.07 4.01
CA ALA A 14 -1.18 -6.97 5.15
C ALA A 14 -2.17 -8.13 5.02
N ALA A 15 -3.42 -7.86 4.65
CA ALA A 15 -4.43 -8.90 4.47
C ALA A 15 -4.06 -9.90 3.34
N LEU A 16 -3.52 -9.40 2.23
CA LEU A 16 -3.03 -10.26 1.14
C LEU A 16 -1.85 -11.14 1.58
N SER A 17 -0.93 -10.58 2.36
CA SER A 17 0.24 -11.31 2.88
C SER A 17 -0.15 -12.32 3.98
N TRP A 18 -1.36 -12.21 4.52
CA TRP A 18 -1.96 -13.18 5.43
C TRP A 18 -2.89 -14.18 4.74
N ALA A 19 -3.09 -14.10 3.41
CA ALA A 19 -4.14 -14.84 2.71
C ALA A 19 -4.01 -16.37 2.81
N ASP A 20 -2.79 -16.89 2.99
CA ASP A 20 -2.52 -18.32 3.22
C ASP A 20 -2.51 -18.71 4.71
N GLY A 21 -2.83 -17.75 5.59
CA GLY A 21 -2.81 -17.88 7.05
C GLY A 21 -1.45 -17.65 7.71
N THR A 22 -0.39 -17.33 6.95
CA THR A 22 0.96 -17.08 7.49
C THR A 22 1.64 -15.90 6.83
N LEU A 23 1.98 -14.87 7.60
CA LEU A 23 2.84 -13.79 7.11
C LEU A 23 4.31 -14.22 7.07
N ALA A 24 4.87 -14.38 5.88
CA ALA A 24 6.28 -14.71 5.69
C ALA A 24 7.22 -13.62 6.23
N GLU A 25 8.44 -13.98 6.62
CA GLU A 25 9.42 -13.04 7.18
C GLU A 25 9.79 -11.93 6.17
N ASP A 26 9.96 -12.29 4.90
CA ASP A 26 10.26 -11.33 3.83
C ASP A 26 9.10 -10.34 3.59
N GLU A 27 7.86 -10.83 3.66
CA GLU A 27 6.66 -9.99 3.51
C GLU A 27 6.46 -9.07 4.72
N ARG A 28 6.71 -9.59 5.92
CA ARG A 28 6.75 -8.78 7.15
C ARG A 28 7.77 -7.66 7.04
N ALA A 29 9.00 -7.99 6.64
CA ALA A 29 10.07 -7.00 6.50
C ALA A 29 9.74 -5.93 5.45
N THR A 30 9.08 -6.34 4.36
CA THR A 30 8.61 -5.41 3.32
C THR A 30 7.53 -4.48 3.85
N LEU A 31 6.52 -5.01 4.55
CA LEU A 31 5.45 -4.18 5.15
C LEU A 31 5.97 -3.28 6.26
N GLU A 32 6.94 -3.73 7.06
CA GLU A 32 7.58 -2.90 8.08
C GLU A 32 8.31 -1.71 7.44
N ARG A 33 9.08 -1.94 6.37
CA ARG A 33 9.70 -0.86 5.59
C ARG A 33 8.67 0.12 5.04
N LEU A 34 7.57 -0.37 4.47
CA LEU A 34 6.48 0.49 3.97
C LEU A 34 5.85 1.36 5.07
N ILE A 35 5.68 0.82 6.27
CA ILE A 35 5.15 1.56 7.43
C ILE A 35 6.13 2.66 7.86
N GLU A 36 7.43 2.39 7.84
CA GLU A 36 8.46 3.39 8.17
C GLU A 36 8.61 4.47 7.09
N ALA A 37 8.48 4.09 5.81
CA ALA A 37 8.51 5.00 4.66
C ALA A 37 7.30 5.94 4.60
N SER A 38 6.20 5.56 5.26
CA SER A 38 4.97 6.32 5.26
C SER A 38 5.02 7.47 6.30
N ASP A 39 4.44 8.62 5.95
CA ASP A 39 4.33 9.79 6.84
C ASP A 39 3.23 9.62 7.92
N LEU A 40 3.11 8.42 8.49
CA LEU A 40 2.13 8.09 9.51
C LEU A 40 2.49 8.71 10.85
N ASP A 41 1.48 9.13 11.60
CA ASP A 41 1.66 9.51 13.01
C ASP A 41 1.91 8.28 13.92
N GLY A 42 2.09 8.52 15.22
CA GLY A 42 2.41 7.46 16.18
C GLY A 42 1.30 6.42 16.33
N ASP A 43 0.03 6.85 16.27
CA ASP A 43 -1.12 5.99 16.46
C ASP A 43 -1.42 5.17 15.19
N GLU A 44 -1.29 5.81 14.03
CA GLU A 44 -1.39 5.16 12.72
C GLU A 44 -0.30 4.10 12.54
N ARG A 45 0.96 4.45 12.87
CA ARG A 45 2.09 3.52 12.80
C ARG A 45 1.91 2.34 13.76
N ALA A 46 1.46 2.59 14.99
CA ALA A 46 1.17 1.52 15.95
C ALA A 46 0.06 0.58 15.45
N THR A 47 -0.98 1.15 14.84
CA THR A 47 -2.08 0.37 14.23
C THR A 47 -1.56 -0.50 13.09
N ALA A 48 -0.77 0.07 12.17
CA ALA A 48 -0.23 -0.65 11.03
C ALA A 48 0.73 -1.78 11.45
N ARG A 49 1.58 -1.54 12.46
CA ARG A 49 2.43 -2.60 13.05
C ARG A 49 1.60 -3.71 13.70
N GLY A 50 0.43 -3.39 14.24
CA GLY A 50 -0.52 -4.38 14.76
C GLY A 50 -0.95 -5.40 13.71
N TRP A 51 -1.09 -4.99 12.45
CA TRP A 51 -1.45 -5.89 11.33
C TRP A 51 -0.34 -6.88 10.96
N LEU A 52 0.91 -6.61 11.36
CA LEU A 52 2.01 -7.57 11.23
C LEU A 52 1.97 -8.62 12.34
N ALA A 53 1.41 -8.29 13.51
CA ALA A 53 1.37 -9.20 14.65
C ALA A 53 0.14 -10.12 14.64
N VAL A 54 -0.97 -9.63 14.10
CA VAL A 54 -2.26 -10.33 14.10
C VAL A 54 -2.75 -10.43 12.67
N GLN A 55 -3.25 -11.62 12.31
CA GLN A 55 -3.89 -11.85 11.02
C GLN A 55 -4.99 -10.81 10.78
N VAL A 56 -4.91 -10.16 9.63
CA VAL A 56 -5.92 -9.21 9.17
C VAL A 56 -6.59 -9.80 7.95
N GLU A 57 -7.91 -9.71 7.93
CA GLU A 57 -8.70 -10.02 6.75
C GLU A 57 -9.28 -8.72 6.20
N ILE A 58 -9.32 -8.64 4.88
CA ILE A 58 -10.06 -7.61 4.16
C ILE A 58 -11.08 -8.33 3.29
N ASP A 59 -12.34 -7.94 3.45
CA ASP A 59 -13.41 -8.47 2.63
C ASP A 59 -13.26 -7.93 1.20
N GLU A 60 -13.40 -8.77 0.20
CA GLU A 60 -13.47 -8.35 -1.21
C GLU A 60 -14.58 -7.30 -1.39
N ALA A 61 -15.68 -7.41 -0.64
CA ALA A 61 -16.74 -6.40 -0.63
C ALA A 61 -16.26 -5.01 -0.19
N ALA A 62 -15.26 -4.92 0.69
CA ALA A 62 -14.68 -3.64 1.10
C ALA A 62 -13.89 -3.01 -0.05
N ILE A 63 -13.17 -3.81 -0.83
CA ILE A 63 -12.47 -3.36 -2.04
C ILE A 63 -13.50 -2.94 -3.10
N ASP A 64 -14.53 -3.76 -3.33
CA ASP A 64 -15.61 -3.50 -4.30
C ASP A 64 -16.43 -2.27 -3.98
N SER A 65 -16.58 -1.94 -2.69
CA SER A 65 -17.25 -0.72 -2.26
C SER A 65 -16.48 0.56 -2.57
N LEU A 66 -15.18 0.47 -2.91
CA LEU A 66 -14.39 1.62 -3.30
C LEU A 66 -14.86 2.16 -4.64
N SER A 67 -15.21 3.44 -4.65
CA SER A 67 -15.36 4.19 -5.89
C SER A 67 -14.05 4.23 -6.68
N HIS A 68 -14.14 4.41 -7.99
CA HIS A 68 -12.97 4.55 -8.86
C HIS A 68 -11.99 5.62 -8.35
N ASN A 69 -12.49 6.79 -7.92
CA ASN A 69 -11.65 7.84 -7.35
C ASN A 69 -10.92 7.42 -6.07
N GLN A 70 -11.54 6.60 -5.22
CA GLN A 70 -10.88 6.08 -4.01
C GLN A 70 -9.78 5.08 -4.38
N ARG A 71 -10.01 4.22 -5.38
CA ARG A 71 -8.97 3.30 -5.88
C ARG A 71 -7.77 4.09 -6.42
N LEU A 72 -8.02 5.09 -7.27
CA LEU A 72 -6.96 5.97 -7.78
C LEU A 72 -6.23 6.71 -6.65
N ALA A 73 -6.95 7.25 -5.67
CA ALA A 73 -6.34 7.95 -4.54
C ALA A 73 -5.47 7.02 -3.67
N THR A 74 -5.89 5.77 -3.47
CA THR A 74 -5.09 4.74 -2.78
C THR A 74 -3.83 4.41 -3.56
N TYR A 75 -3.90 4.27 -4.88
CA TYR A 75 -2.73 4.04 -5.72
C TYR A 75 -1.78 5.24 -5.75
N GLN A 76 -2.30 6.46 -5.85
CA GLN A 76 -1.51 7.69 -5.74
C GLN A 76 -0.73 7.76 -4.41
N ALA A 77 -1.34 7.30 -3.32
CA ALA A 77 -0.66 7.21 -2.03
C ALA A 77 0.47 6.18 -2.06
N ALA A 78 0.26 5.02 -2.69
CA ALA A 78 1.29 4.00 -2.89
C ALA A 78 2.49 4.53 -3.68
N VAL A 79 2.23 5.19 -4.82
CA VAL A 79 3.27 5.80 -5.67
C VAL A 79 4.05 6.85 -4.90
N ARG A 80 3.39 7.68 -4.07
CA ARG A 80 4.08 8.68 -3.27
C ARG A 80 5.05 8.06 -2.26
N ILE A 81 4.64 6.98 -1.60
CA ILE A 81 5.49 6.27 -0.63
C ILE A 81 6.68 5.64 -1.34
N ALA A 82 6.43 4.98 -2.47
CA ALA A 82 7.48 4.33 -3.25
C ALA A 82 8.53 5.33 -3.76
N LEU A 83 8.11 6.51 -4.22
CA LEU A 83 9.02 7.58 -4.65
C LEU A 83 9.76 8.29 -3.51
N SER A 84 9.29 8.16 -2.27
CA SER A 84 9.88 8.83 -1.10
C SER A 84 10.99 8.01 -0.43
N ASP A 85 11.07 6.70 -0.70
CA ASP A 85 12.01 5.78 -0.06
C ASP A 85 12.95 5.13 -1.08
N ALA A 86 14.26 5.31 -0.88
CA ALA A 86 15.32 4.78 -1.73
C ALA A 86 15.43 3.25 -1.68
N ASP A 87 15.01 2.60 -0.59
CA ASP A 87 15.04 1.15 -0.45
C ASP A 87 13.84 0.52 -1.19
N LEU A 88 12.68 1.16 -1.13
CA LEU A 88 11.53 0.74 -1.92
C LEU A 88 11.75 0.91 -3.41
N ALA A 89 12.55 1.89 -3.88
CA ALA A 89 12.81 2.09 -5.31
C ALA A 89 13.32 0.82 -6.06
N VAL A 90 14.01 -0.10 -5.37
CA VAL A 90 14.47 -1.38 -5.98
C VAL A 90 13.32 -2.39 -6.13
N GLU A 91 12.38 -2.38 -5.18
CA GLU A 91 11.23 -3.30 -5.10
C GLU A 91 9.90 -2.64 -5.53
N GLU A 92 9.98 -1.36 -5.92
CA GLU A 92 8.88 -0.43 -6.14
C GLU A 92 7.92 -0.95 -7.20
N ARG A 93 8.47 -1.52 -8.28
CA ARG A 93 7.63 -2.01 -9.38
C ARG A 93 6.74 -3.17 -8.94
N SER A 94 7.30 -4.15 -8.23
CA SER A 94 6.53 -5.31 -7.75
C SER A 94 5.49 -4.89 -6.71
N PHE A 95 5.83 -3.91 -5.89
CA PHE A 95 4.91 -3.30 -4.92
C PHE A 95 3.74 -2.59 -5.62
N LEU A 96 4.03 -1.68 -6.56
CA LEU A 96 3.01 -0.93 -7.29
C LEU A 96 2.13 -1.85 -8.15
N ASP A 97 2.71 -2.85 -8.82
CA ASP A 97 1.95 -3.83 -9.60
C ASP A 97 0.97 -4.60 -8.68
N ARG A 98 1.41 -5.02 -7.48
CA ARG A 98 0.54 -5.70 -6.51
C ARG A 98 -0.62 -4.80 -6.04
N VAL A 99 -0.35 -3.53 -5.74
CA VAL A 99 -1.40 -2.57 -5.32
C VAL A 99 -2.37 -2.30 -6.47
N ARG A 100 -1.85 -2.09 -7.69
CA ARG A 100 -2.65 -1.87 -8.90
C ARG A 100 -3.60 -3.04 -9.16
N ASP A 101 -3.06 -4.26 -9.18
CA ASP A 101 -3.82 -5.48 -9.47
C ASP A 101 -4.93 -5.68 -8.44
N THR A 102 -4.63 -5.45 -7.17
CA THR A 102 -5.63 -5.58 -6.09
C THR A 102 -6.71 -4.52 -6.17
N LEU A 103 -6.35 -3.29 -6.54
CA LEU A 103 -7.31 -2.20 -6.72
C LEU A 103 -8.02 -2.25 -8.08
N GLY A 104 -7.67 -3.19 -8.97
CA GLY A 104 -8.24 -3.29 -10.32
C GLY A 104 -8.04 -2.02 -11.15
N ILE A 105 -6.89 -1.36 -11.00
CA ILE A 105 -6.56 -0.13 -11.71
C ILE A 105 -5.97 -0.48 -13.07
N SER A 106 -6.39 0.23 -14.12
CA SER A 106 -5.88 0.02 -15.47
C SER A 106 -4.42 0.44 -15.59
N GLU A 107 -3.69 -0.14 -16.54
CA GLU A 107 -2.30 0.27 -16.80
C GLU A 107 -2.20 1.73 -17.25
N ASP A 108 -3.21 2.21 -17.98
CA ASP A 108 -3.29 3.59 -18.46
C ASP A 108 -3.45 4.56 -17.27
N ASP A 109 -4.38 4.30 -16.34
CA ASP A 109 -4.58 5.13 -15.14
C ASP A 109 -3.34 5.12 -14.24
N ALA A 110 -2.72 3.95 -14.08
CA ALA A 110 -1.50 3.81 -13.29
C ALA A 110 -0.34 4.62 -13.90
N ALA A 111 -0.16 4.54 -15.23
CA ALA A 111 0.85 5.29 -15.94
C ALA A 111 0.60 6.81 -15.89
N GLU A 112 -0.65 7.25 -15.97
CA GLU A 112 -1.01 8.67 -15.82
C GLU A 112 -0.67 9.18 -14.42
N ILE A 113 -1.00 8.41 -13.38
CA ILE A 113 -0.68 8.74 -11.99
C ILE A 113 0.84 8.83 -11.81
N GLU A 114 1.59 7.82 -12.23
CA GLU A 114 3.05 7.79 -12.12
C GLU A 114 3.71 8.94 -12.89
N ALA A 115 3.20 9.29 -14.07
CA ALA A 115 3.70 10.42 -14.87
C ALA A 115 3.38 11.79 -14.24
N SER A 116 2.28 11.89 -13.50
CA SER A 116 1.85 13.12 -12.82
C SER A 116 2.65 13.42 -11.54
N MET A 117 3.33 12.42 -10.98
CA MET A 117 4.08 12.57 -9.73
C MET A 117 5.49 13.11 -10.00
N PRO A 118 5.95 14.11 -9.24
CA PRO A 118 7.31 14.62 -9.39
C PRO A 118 8.32 13.55 -8.96
N ARG A 119 9.15 13.09 -9.90
CA ARG A 119 10.34 12.30 -9.57
C ARG A 119 11.37 13.26 -8.99
N HIS A 120 11.76 13.05 -7.74
CA HIS A 120 12.91 13.73 -7.18
C HIS A 120 14.17 13.12 -7.82
N ASP A 121 14.66 13.74 -8.89
CA ASP A 121 16.02 13.55 -9.43
C ASP A 121 17.08 14.06 -8.43
#